data_AF-A0A7W9IHF6-F1
#
_entry.id   AF-A0A7W9IHF6-F1
#
_cell.length_a   1.000
_cell.length_b   1.000
_cell.length_c   1.000
_cell.angle_alpha   90.00
_cell.angle_beta   90.00
_cell.angle_gamma   90.00
#
_symmetry.space_group_name_H-M   'P 1'
#
loop_
_entity.id
_entity.type
_entity.pdbx_description
1 polymer ?
#
loop_
_entity_poly.entity_id
_entity_poly.type
_entity_poly.pdbx_seq_one_letter_code
_entity_poly.pdbx_strand_id
1 'polypeptide(L)'
;MRRAEELAAVLADVYGISADVHELASGRAILSVHYGLPAYTDGEKFWWTGPEPGDSGSPVLSSALTLPVAAEQLAGHHAILRGRDAAGLLGGEPSPPADVVMAEHVIPR
;
A
#
# COMPACT_ATOMS: atom_id res chain seq x y z
N MET A 1 -15.05 -5.78 -0.24
CA MET A 1 -14.50 -6.05 -1.60
C MET A 1 -14.68 -4.88 -2.57
N ARG A 2 -15.90 -4.47 -2.93
CA ARG A 2 -16.20 -3.41 -3.92
C ARG A 2 -15.31 -2.15 -3.84
N ARG A 3 -15.10 -1.61 -2.64
CA ARG A 3 -14.26 -0.41 -2.43
C ARG A 3 -12.78 -0.60 -2.75
N ALA A 4 -12.23 -1.79 -2.55
CA ALA A 4 -10.83 -2.09 -2.89
C ALA A 4 -10.66 -2.19 -4.41
N GLU A 5 -11.62 -2.79 -5.09
CA GLU A 5 -11.65 -2.87 -6.56
C GLU A 5 -11.84 -1.49 -7.19
N GLU A 6 -12.74 -0.66 -6.63
CA GLU A 6 -12.92 0.73 -7.04
C GLU A 6 -11.61 1.53 -6.86
N LEU A 7 -10.88 1.30 -5.76
CA LEU A 7 -9.59 1.95 -5.53
C LEU A 7 -8.52 1.47 -6.52
N ALA A 8 -8.45 0.16 -6.79
CA ALA A 8 -7.55 -0.42 -7.79
C ALA A 8 -7.83 0.16 -9.19
N ALA A 9 -9.10 0.26 -9.57
CA ALA A 9 -9.52 0.84 -10.85
C ALA A 9 -9.11 2.31 -10.95
N VAL A 10 -9.35 3.13 -9.93
CA VAL A 10 -8.92 4.54 -9.93
C VAL A 10 -7.41 4.67 -10.05
N LEU A 11 -6.64 3.84 -9.34
CA LEU A 11 -5.18 3.83 -9.43
C LEU A 11 -4.69 3.47 -10.83
N ALA A 12 -5.31 2.47 -11.46
CA ALA A 12 -4.97 2.06 -12.82
C ALA A 12 -5.36 3.14 -13.85
N ASP A 13 -6.59 3.64 -13.79
CA ASP A 13 -7.15 4.52 -14.82
C ASP A 13 -6.58 5.95 -14.75
N VAL A 14 -6.40 6.48 -13.54
CA VAL A 14 -5.98 7.88 -13.34
C VAL A 14 -4.45 8.01 -13.22
N TYR A 15 -3.82 7.06 -12.54
CA TYR A 15 -2.40 7.15 -12.19
C TYR A 15 -1.52 6.15 -12.95
N GLY A 16 -2.11 5.22 -13.72
CA GLY A 16 -1.36 4.18 -14.44
C GLY A 16 -0.69 3.17 -13.51
N ILE A 17 -1.22 3.00 -12.29
CA ILE A 17 -0.65 2.15 -11.25
C ILE A 17 -1.48 0.87 -11.15
N SER A 18 -0.87 -0.27 -11.49
CA SER A 18 -1.50 -1.58 -11.28
C SER A 18 -1.45 -1.97 -9.80
N ALA A 19 -2.56 -2.52 -9.32
CA ALA A 19 -2.67 -3.01 -7.96
C ALA A 19 -3.52 -4.29 -7.90
N ASP A 20 -3.09 -5.24 -7.08
CA ASP A 20 -3.75 -6.52 -6.88
C ASP A 20 -4.66 -6.47 -5.66
N VAL A 21 -5.88 -7.00 -5.79
CA VAL A 21 -6.89 -6.99 -4.71
C VAL A 21 -7.09 -8.40 -4.18
N HIS A 22 -6.99 -8.56 -2.85
CA HIS A 22 -7.21 -9.82 -2.14
C HIS A 22 -8.22 -9.64 -1.01
N GLU A 23 -9.17 -10.56 -0.91
CA GLU A 23 -10.10 -10.61 0.23
C GLU A 23 -9.47 -11.36 1.40
N LEU A 24 -9.63 -10.83 2.61
CA LEU A 24 -9.22 -11.45 3.86
C LEU A 24 -10.40 -12.14 4.53
N ALA A 25 -10.13 -13.22 5.27
CA ALA A 25 -11.15 -13.97 6.02
C ALA A 25 -11.92 -13.11 7.06
N SER A 26 -11.41 -11.94 7.42
CA SER A 26 -12.06 -10.96 8.30
C SER A 26 -13.09 -10.07 7.60
N GLY A 27 -13.34 -10.25 6.30
CA GLY A 27 -14.19 -9.38 5.47
C GLY A 27 -13.52 -8.08 5.02
N ARG A 28 -12.24 -7.89 5.38
CA ARG A 28 -11.39 -6.80 4.89
C ARG A 28 -10.80 -7.14 3.53
N ALA A 29 -10.31 -6.15 2.80
CA ALA A 29 -9.57 -6.35 1.56
C ALA A 29 -8.19 -5.70 1.65
N ILE A 30 -7.20 -6.37 1.05
CA ILE A 30 -5.86 -5.86 0.78
C ILE A 30 -5.78 -5.43 -0.67
N LEU A 31 -5.09 -4.32 -0.89
CA LEU A 31 -4.66 -3.80 -2.17
C LEU A 31 -3.14 -3.76 -2.15
N SER A 32 -2.49 -4.63 -2.91
CA SER A 32 -1.03 -4.59 -3.09
C SER A 32 -0.71 -3.72 -4.28
N VAL A 33 -0.13 -2.54 -4.02
CA VAL A 33 0.34 -1.66 -5.09
C VAL A 33 1.77 -2.08 -5.48
N HIS A 34 2.07 -2.09 -6.79
CA HIS A 34 3.41 -2.36 -7.32
C HIS A 34 4.47 -1.55 -6.52
N TYR A 35 5.61 -2.15 -6.17
CA TYR A 35 6.58 -1.69 -5.14
C TYR A 35 6.23 -1.97 -3.67
N GLY A 36 5.27 -2.85 -3.38
CA GLY A 36 5.09 -3.41 -2.04
C GLY A 36 4.45 -2.43 -1.05
N LEU A 37 3.51 -1.60 -1.52
CA LEU A 37 2.72 -0.71 -0.68
C LEU A 37 1.34 -1.35 -0.44
N PRO A 38 1.16 -2.15 0.62
CA PRO A 38 -0.13 -2.74 0.94
C PRO A 38 -1.05 -1.68 1.57
N ALA A 39 -2.22 -1.51 0.97
CA ALA A 39 -3.34 -0.79 1.54
C ALA A 39 -4.46 -1.75 1.94
N TYR A 40 -5.23 -1.35 2.93
CA TYR A 40 -6.29 -2.14 3.54
C TYR A 40 -7.58 -1.36 3.54
N THR A 41 -8.70 -2.06 3.47
CA THR A 41 -10.03 -1.47 3.67
C THR A 41 -10.99 -2.42 4.36
N ASP A 42 -11.86 -1.87 5.20
CA ASP A 42 -13.04 -2.51 5.79
C ASP A 42 -14.33 -2.16 5.02
N GLY A 43 -14.22 -1.41 3.92
CA GLY A 43 -15.36 -0.89 3.16
C GLY A 43 -15.80 0.51 3.57
N GLU A 44 -15.39 1.00 4.74
CA GLU A 44 -15.69 2.37 5.20
C GLU A 44 -14.51 3.31 4.97
N LYS A 45 -13.29 2.83 5.29
CA LYS A 45 -12.06 3.61 5.19
C LYS A 45 -10.93 2.80 4.55
N PHE A 46 -9.89 3.51 4.17
CA PHE A 46 -8.63 2.96 3.66
C PHE A 46 -7.51 3.30 4.63
N TRP A 47 -6.58 2.37 4.84
CA TRP A 47 -5.36 2.63 5.61
C TRP A 47 -4.19 1.86 5.04
N TRP A 48 -3.00 2.41 5.18
CA TRP A 48 -1.76 1.82 4.71
C TRP A 48 -0.60 2.39 5.51
N THR A 49 0.54 1.72 5.40
CA THR A 49 1.78 2.21 5.98
C THR A 49 2.56 2.99 4.94
N GLY A 50 2.76 4.28 5.17
CA GLY A 50 3.50 5.15 4.27
C GLY A 50 5.00 4.83 4.23
N PRO A 51 5.71 5.14 3.12
CA PRO A 51 7.14 4.90 2.96
C PRO A 51 8.01 5.94 3.66
N GLU A 52 7.42 7.03 4.14
CA GLU A 52 8.12 8.10 4.86
C GLU A 52 8.39 7.67 6.31
N PRO A 53 9.63 7.83 6.81
CA PRO A 53 9.88 7.66 8.23
C PRO A 53 9.15 8.77 8.99
N GLY A 54 8.37 8.39 9.99
CA GLY A 54 7.86 9.35 10.98
C GLY A 54 9.00 9.93 11.81
N ASP A 55 8.68 10.88 12.69
CA ASP A 55 9.65 11.58 13.54
C ASP A 55 10.56 10.64 14.38
N SER A 56 10.15 9.39 14.58
CA SER A 56 10.88 8.35 15.30
C SER A 56 11.63 7.34 14.42
N GLY A 57 11.63 7.51 13.09
CA GLY A 57 12.14 6.52 12.14
C GLY A 57 11.19 5.35 11.87
N SER A 58 10.03 5.30 12.53
CA SER A 58 9.00 4.27 12.31
C SER A 58 8.13 4.59 11.09
N PRO A 59 7.63 3.59 10.37
CA PRO A 59 6.68 3.80 9.29
C PRO A 59 5.40 4.50 9.78
N VAL A 60 4.92 5.51 9.03
CA VAL A 60 3.71 6.27 9.40
C VAL A 60 2.46 5.52 8.96
N LEU A 61 1.50 5.34 9.87
CA LEU A 61 0.17 4.84 9.51
C LEU A 61 -0.67 5.98 8.91
N SER A 62 -0.99 5.87 7.63
CA SER A 62 -1.85 6.81 6.90
C SER A 62 -3.24 6.22 6.71
N SER A 63 -4.25 7.09 6.60
CA SER A 63 -5.62 6.66 6.31
C SER A 63 -6.41 7.72 5.55
N ALA A 64 -7.40 7.27 4.78
CA ALA A 64 -8.31 8.11 4.03
C ALA A 64 -9.72 7.53 4.06
N LEU A 65 -10.73 8.40 4.13
CA LEU A 65 -12.15 8.01 4.14
C LEU A 65 -12.77 7.92 2.74
N THR A 66 -12.15 8.58 1.76
CA THR A 66 -12.69 8.72 0.41
C THR A 66 -11.75 8.11 -0.62
N LEU A 67 -12.34 7.53 -1.67
CA LEU A 67 -11.61 6.93 -2.78
C LEU A 67 -10.61 7.89 -3.46
N PRO A 68 -10.99 9.14 -3.81
CA PRO A 68 -10.05 10.04 -4.50
C PRO A 68 -8.83 10.38 -3.66
N VAL A 69 -9.03 10.63 -2.35
CA VAL A 69 -7.94 10.97 -1.43
C VAL A 69 -7.03 9.77 -1.19
N ALA A 70 -7.61 8.57 -1.03
CA ALA A 70 -6.83 7.34 -0.91
C ALA A 70 -5.96 7.10 -2.15
N ALA A 71 -6.54 7.26 -3.35
CA ALA A 71 -5.83 7.06 -4.60
C ALA A 71 -4.69 8.08 -4.80
N GLU A 72 -4.96 9.36 -4.54
CA GLU A 72 -3.95 10.44 -4.64
C GLU A 72 -2.76 10.18 -3.71
N GLN A 73 -3.03 9.86 -2.44
CA GLN A 73 -1.96 9.62 -1.46
C GLN A 73 -1.18 8.34 -1.79
N LEU A 74 -1.86 7.26 -2.19
CA LEU A 74 -1.20 6.02 -2.61
C LEU A 74 -0.33 6.23 -3.86
N ALA A 75 -0.80 7.02 -4.83
CA ALA A 75 -0.01 7.38 -6.00
C ALA A 75 1.22 8.21 -5.63
N GLY A 76 1.09 9.15 -4.69
CA GLY A 76 2.22 9.90 -4.14
C GLY A 76 3.27 9.01 -3.48
N HIS A 77 2.83 8.10 -2.60
CA HIS A 77 3.72 7.14 -1.95
C HIS A 77 4.38 6.16 -2.93
N HIS A 78 3.64 5.70 -3.95
CA HIS A 78 4.18 4.90 -5.03
C HIS A 78 5.30 5.64 -5.79
N ALA A 79 5.11 6.93 -6.09
CA ALA A 79 6.14 7.74 -6.74
C ALA A 79 7.41 7.89 -5.88
N ILE A 80 7.26 8.02 -4.56
CA ILE A 80 8.39 8.04 -3.61
C ILE A 80 9.15 6.71 -3.66
N LEU A 81 8.44 5.58 -3.57
CA LEU A 81 9.04 4.24 -3.61
C LEU A 81 9.75 3.97 -4.95
N ARG A 82 9.09 4.26 -6.06
CA ARG A 82 9.68 4.17 -7.41
C ARG A 82 10.93 5.05 -7.56
N GLY A 83 10.95 6.23 -6.94
CA GLY A 83 12.09 7.14 -6.95
C GLY A 83 13.30 6.65 -6.15
N ARG A 84 13.09 5.82 -5.11
CA ARG A 84 14.17 5.23 -4.30
C ARG A 84 14.94 4.14 -5.04
N ASP A 85 14.26 3.39 -5.91
CA ASP A 85 14.85 2.27 -6.66
C ASP A 85 15.91 2.68 -7.69
N ALA A 86 15.92 3.93 -8.16
CA ALA A 86 16.97 4.37 -9.10
C ALA A 86 18.31 4.72 -8.42
N ALA A 87 18.32 5.06 -7.13
CA ALA A 87 19.52 5.51 -6.42
C ALA A 87 20.00 4.52 -5.35
N GLY A 88 19.13 3.64 -4.84
CA GLY A 88 19.44 2.72 -3.73
C GLY A 88 19.76 1.27 -4.11
N LEU A 89 19.32 0.78 -5.28
CA LEU A 89 19.41 -0.64 -5.65
C LEU A 89 20.80 -1.12 -6.12
N LEU A 90 21.78 -0.23 -6.29
CA LEU A 90 23.16 -0.61 -6.64
C LEU A 90 24.06 -0.83 -5.41
N GLY A 91 23.55 -0.68 -4.19
CA GLY A 91 24.38 -0.66 -2.97
C GLY A 91 23.96 -1.54 -1.80
N GLY A 92 22.79 -2.20 -1.85
CA GLY A 92 22.31 -2.99 -0.71
C GLY A 92 21.32 -4.05 -1.14
N GLU A 93 21.42 -5.22 -0.51
CA GLU A 93 20.69 -6.45 -0.83
C GLU A 93 19.20 -6.22 -1.08
N PRO A 94 18.59 -6.97 -2.02
CA PRO A 94 17.17 -6.83 -2.32
C PRO A 94 16.36 -7.11 -1.05
N SER A 95 15.64 -6.09 -0.58
CA SER A 95 14.62 -6.29 0.45
C SER A 95 13.61 -7.30 -0.09
N PRO A 96 13.24 -8.33 0.69
CA PRO A 96 12.35 -9.37 0.21
C PRO A 96 11.02 -8.74 -0.22
N PRO A 97 10.37 -9.28 -1.26
CA PRO A 97 9.06 -8.81 -1.70
C PRO A 97 8.10 -8.79 -0.50
N ALA A 98 7.23 -7.78 -0.45
CA ALA A 98 6.28 -7.54 0.64
C ALA A 98 5.41 -8.78 0.99
N ASP A 99 5.34 -9.77 0.09
CA ASP A 99 4.76 -11.10 0.31
C ASP A 99 5.39 -11.86 1.48
N VAL A 100 6.65 -11.60 1.85
CA VAL A 100 7.34 -12.27 2.98
C VAL A 100 7.02 -11.58 4.31
N VAL A 101 6.69 -10.28 4.32
CA VAL A 101 6.35 -9.54 5.56
C VAL A 101 4.92 -9.86 6.02
N MET A 102 4.08 -10.39 5.13
CA MET A 102 2.70 -10.79 5.41
C MET A 102 2.55 -12.09 6.24
N ALA A 103 3.63 -12.89 6.39
CA ALA A 103 3.55 -14.15 7.14
C ALA A 103 3.67 -13.97 8.67
N GLU A 104 4.13 -12.82 9.17
CA GLU A 104 4.34 -12.62 10.61
C GLU A 104 3.37 -11.63 11.28
N HIS A 105 2.55 -10.89 10.51
CA HIS A 105 1.64 -9.88 11.09
C HIS A 105 0.20 -10.36 11.35
N VAL A 106 0.02 -11.66 11.59
CA VAL A 106 -1.18 -12.21 12.23
C VAL A 106 -0.82 -12.58 13.68
N ILE A 107 -0.83 -11.59 14.57
CA ILE A 107 -1.07 -11.85 15.99
C ILE A 107 -2.43 -11.28 16.35
N PRO A 108 -3.46 -12.12 16.55
CA PRO A 108 -4.74 -11.68 17.09
C PRO A 108 -4.57 -11.37 18.58
N ARG A 109 -5.15 -10.26 19.03
CA ARG A 109 -5.61 -10.10 20.41
C ARG A 109 -7.00 -9.52 20.41
#